data_AF-A0A0F9GIL1-F1
#
_entry.id   AF-A0A0F9GIL1-F1
#
_cell.length_a   1.000
_cell.length_b   1.000
_cell.length_c   1.000
_cell.angle_alpha   90.00
_cell.angle_beta   90.00
_cell.angle_gamma   90.00
#
_symmetry.space_group_name_H-M   'P 1'
#
loop_
_entity.id
_entity.type
_entity.pdbx_description
1 polymer ?
#
loop_
_entity_poly.entity_id
_entity_poly.type
_entity_poly.pdbx_seq_one_letter_code
_entity_poly.pdbx_strand_id
1 'polypeptide(L)'
;MRYRDKILRFWEKVETSPSDCWVWTGAKYPGGYGCFWDGKKSVLSHRFYWEQINGVIPKGLELDHLCRNPACVNPQHIEAVT
;
A
#
# COMPACT_ATOMS: atom_id res chain seq x y z
N MET A 1 24.71 5.79 5.02
CA MET A 1 23.63 6.68 4.51
C MET A 1 22.43 5.84 4.04
N ARG A 2 21.64 5.26 4.96
CA ARG A 2 20.54 4.32 4.62
C ARG A 2 19.24 4.61 5.38
N TYR A 3 19.09 5.82 5.93
CA TYR A 3 17.88 6.25 6.64
C TYR A 3 17.10 7.28 5.82
N ARG A 4 16.91 7.06 4.50
CA ARG A 4 15.78 7.73 3.84
C ARG A 4 14.53 7.21 4.53
N ASP A 5 13.78 8.12 5.14
CA ASP A 5 12.51 7.83 5.78
C ASP A 5 11.71 6.89 4.87
N LYS A 6 11.26 5.75 5.42
CA LYS A 6 10.50 4.74 4.71
C LYS A 6 9.28 5.36 4.00
N ILE A 7 8.71 6.42 4.57
CA ILE A 7 7.61 7.18 3.98
C ILE A 7 8.06 7.88 2.70
N LEU A 8 9.21 8.55 2.69
CA LEU A 8 9.75 9.19 1.49
C LEU A 8 10.01 8.16 0.38
N ARG A 9 10.65 7.05 0.71
CA ARG A 9 10.89 5.93 -0.23
C ARG A 9 9.61 5.31 -0.78
N PHE A 10 8.53 5.37 -0.01
CA PHE A 10 7.22 4.87 -0.42
C PHE A 10 6.59 5.81 -1.44
N TRP A 11 6.54 7.11 -1.12
CA TRP A 11 5.96 8.13 -1.98
C TRP A 11 6.73 8.37 -3.29
N GLU A 12 8.04 8.08 -3.32
CA GLU A 12 8.81 8.00 -4.58
C GLU A 12 8.26 6.97 -5.60
N LYS A 13 7.35 6.07 -5.19
CA LYS A 13 6.80 4.98 -6.01
C LYS A 13 5.28 5.01 -6.12
N VAL A 14 4.68 6.18 -5.90
CA VAL A 14 3.23 6.37 -5.97
C VAL A 14 2.92 7.45 -6.98
N GLU A 15 2.07 7.14 -7.95
CA GLU A 15 1.55 8.08 -8.93
C GLU A 15 0.03 8.16 -8.81
N THR A 16 -0.54 9.35 -8.97
CA THR A 16 -1.99 9.52 -9.02
C THR A 16 -2.52 9.19 -10.40
N SER A 17 -3.74 8.65 -10.46
CA SER A 17 -4.43 8.32 -11.71
C SER A 17 -5.74 9.11 -11.84
N PRO A 18 -6.32 9.22 -13.05
CA PRO A 18 -7.61 9.90 -13.26
C PRO A 18 -8.79 9.29 -12.49
N SER A 19 -8.66 8.06 -11.99
CA SER A 19 -9.68 7.38 -11.17
C SER A 19 -9.41 7.53 -9.66
N ASP A 20 -8.70 8.58 -9.27
CA ASP A 20 -8.30 8.90 -7.88
C ASP A 20 -7.53 7.78 -7.14
N CYS A 21 -7.05 6.79 -7.89
CA CYS A 21 -6.19 5.74 -7.33
C CYS A 21 -4.78 6.28 -7.19
N TRP A 22 -4.16 5.96 -6.06
CA TRP A 22 -2.73 6.17 -5.83
C TRP A 22 -2.03 4.88 -6.23
N VAL A 23 -1.53 4.84 -7.46
CA VAL A 23 -1.03 3.63 -8.10
C VAL A 23 0.42 3.39 -7.70
N TRP A 24 0.68 2.19 -7.19
CA TRP A 24 2.03 1.72 -6.91
C TRP A 24 2.79 1.44 -8.22
N THR A 25 3.94 2.08 -8.38
CA THR A 25 4.83 1.93 -9.54
C THR A 25 6.06 1.06 -9.26
N GLY A 26 6.22 0.60 -8.02
CA GLY A 26 7.29 -0.32 -7.62
C GLY A 26 7.03 -1.79 -7.97
N ALA A 27 7.80 -2.68 -7.33
CA ALA A 27 7.66 -4.13 -7.48
C ALA A 27 6.25 -4.60 -7.11
N LYS A 28 5.75 -5.61 -7.82
CA LYS A 28 4.41 -6.20 -7.65
C LYS A 28 4.52 -7.72 -7.61
N TYR A 29 3.63 -8.37 -6.86
CA TYR A 29 3.44 -9.82 -6.92
C TYR A 29 2.62 -10.23 -8.15
N PRO A 30 2.66 -11.52 -8.55
CA PRO A 30 1.65 -12.07 -9.46
C PRO A 30 0.25 -11.74 -8.93
N GLY A 31 -0.62 -11.19 -9.79
CA GLY A 31 -1.92 -10.64 -9.39
C GLY A 31 -1.96 -9.12 -9.20
N GLY A 32 -0.82 -8.43 -9.37
CA GLY A 32 -0.76 -6.96 -9.45
C GLY A 32 -0.63 -6.22 -8.11
N TYR A 33 -0.66 -6.95 -6.99
CA TYR A 33 -0.48 -6.36 -5.66
C TYR A 33 0.91 -5.77 -5.48
N GLY A 34 0.98 -4.48 -5.18
CA GLY A 34 2.24 -3.80 -4.93
C GLY A 34 2.96 -4.31 -3.69
N CYS A 35 4.28 -4.40 -3.77
CA CYS A 35 5.18 -4.90 -2.74
C CYS A 35 6.19 -3.83 -2.35
N PHE A 36 6.42 -3.65 -1.05
CA PHE A 36 7.31 -2.65 -0.49
C PHE A 36 8.23 -3.25 0.59
N TRP A 37 9.49 -2.82 0.61
CA TRP A 37 10.43 -3.14 1.69
C TRP A 37 10.37 -2.05 2.76
N ASP A 38 9.84 -2.39 3.94
CA ASP A 38 9.63 -1.47 5.07
C ASP A 38 10.91 -1.16 5.89
N GLY A 39 12.03 -1.78 5.51
CA GLY A 39 13.30 -1.74 6.24
C GLY A 39 13.65 -3.04 6.95
N LYS A 40 12.67 -3.91 7.18
CA LYS A 40 12.81 -5.19 7.90
C LYS A 40 12.32 -6.38 7.08
N LYS A 41 11.21 -6.23 6.37
CA LYS A 41 10.57 -7.29 5.58
C LYS A 41 9.85 -6.73 4.35
N SER A 42 9.54 -7.64 3.44
CA SER A 42 8.66 -7.36 2.31
C SER A 42 7.20 -7.38 2.78
N VAL A 43 6.46 -6.32 2.49
CA VAL A 43 5.05 -6.15 2.87
C VAL A 43 4.23 -5.70 1.66
N LEU A 44 2.91 -5.91 1.72
CA LEU A 44 1.99 -5.36 0.73
C LEU A 44 1.96 -3.84 0.87
N SER A 45 2.17 -3.14 -0.24
CA SER A 45 2.26 -1.67 -0.32
C SER A 45 0.99 -0.98 0.21
N HIS A 46 -0.19 -1.50 -0.15
CA HIS A 46 -1.46 -0.98 0.32
C HIS A 46 -1.64 -1.17 1.84
N ARG A 47 -1.24 -2.33 2.39
CA ARG A 47 -1.27 -2.59 3.85
C ARG A 47 -0.32 -1.66 4.59
N PHE A 48 0.91 -1.53 4.10
CA PHE A 48 1.92 -0.66 4.72
C PHE A 48 1.39 0.75 4.94
N TYR A 49 0.87 1.37 3.88
CA TYR A 49 0.41 2.75 3.95
C TYR A 49 -0.91 2.88 4.70
N TRP A 50 -1.84 1.93 4.55
CA TRP A 50 -3.06 1.89 5.35
C TRP A 50 -2.74 1.85 6.86
N GLU A 51 -1.75 1.05 7.28
CA GLU A 51 -1.33 0.98 8.68
C GLU A 51 -0.65 2.26 9.17
N GLN A 52 0.02 3.03 8.29
CA GLN A 52 0.58 4.33 8.68
C GLN A 52 -0.50 5.36 9.01
N ILE A 53 -1.70 5.21 8.44
CA ILE A 53 -2.82 6.16 8.59
C ILE A 53 -3.81 5.70 9.65
N ASN A 54 -4.18 4.42 9.64
CA ASN A 54 -5.25 3.86 10.47
C ASN A 54 -4.72 3.06 11.68
N GLY A 55 -3.41 2.79 11.73
CA GLY A 55 -2.81 1.91 12.73
C GLY A 55 -2.86 0.44 12.35
N VAL A 56 -2.60 -0.44 13.30
CA VAL A 56 -2.48 -1.89 13.07
C VAL A 56 -3.80 -2.46 12.54
N ILE A 57 -3.72 -3.28 11.48
CA ILE A 57 -4.89 -4.00 10.95
C ILE A 57 -5.45 -4.90 12.06
N PRO A 58 -6.74 -4.75 12.46
CA PRO A 58 -7.33 -5.59 13.50
C PRO A 58 -7.26 -7.08 13.14
N LYS A 59 -7.07 -7.91 14.16
CA LYS A 59 -6.97 -9.37 13.97
C LYS A 59 -8.27 -9.90 13.36
N GLY A 60 -8.13 -10.74 12.33
CA GLY A 60 -9.27 -11.35 11.64
C GLY A 60 -9.89 -10.46 10.55
N LEU A 61 -9.31 -9.28 10.29
CA LEU A 61 -9.68 -8.46 9.13
C LEU A 61 -8.65 -8.57 8.01
N GLU A 62 -9.15 -8.52 6.79
CA GLU A 62 -8.38 -8.37 5.56
C GLU A 62 -8.67 -7.00 4.92
N LEU A 63 -7.75 -6.52 4.08
CA LEU A 63 -7.95 -5.28 3.34
C LEU A 63 -8.42 -5.60 1.92
N ASP A 64 -9.60 -5.10 1.52
CA ASP A 64 -10.11 -5.20 0.15
C ASP A 64 -10.08 -3.85 -0.56
N HIS A 65 -9.83 -3.90 -1.88
CA HIS A 65 -9.82 -2.73 -2.75
C HIS A 65 -11.21 -2.47 -3.31
N LEU A 66 -11.85 -1.39 -2.85
CA LEU A 66 -13.13 -0.90 -3.39
C LEU A 66 -13.01 -0.55 -4.87
N CYS A 67 -11.84 -0.06 -5.29
CA CYS A 67 -11.53 0.32 -6.66
C CYS A 67 -11.14 -0.86 -7.58
N ARG A 68 -11.10 -2.10 -7.08
CA ARG A 68 -10.67 -3.30 -7.82
C ARG A 68 -9.31 -3.17 -8.53
N ASN A 69 -8.44 -2.30 -8.01
CA ASN A 69 -7.07 -2.11 -8.48
C ASN A 69 -6.09 -2.57 -7.40
N PRO A 70 -5.50 -3.78 -7.52
CA PRO A 70 -4.55 -4.34 -6.54
C PRO A 70 -3.30 -3.48 -6.29
N ALA A 71 -2.95 -2.61 -7.24
CA ALA A 71 -1.81 -1.70 -7.13
C ALA A 71 -2.18 -0.37 -6.44
N CYS A 72 -3.45 -0.12 -6.13
CA CYS A 72 -3.86 1.09 -5.43
C CYS A 72 -3.43 1.05 -3.96
N VAL A 73 -2.88 2.15 -3.46
CA VAL A 73 -2.47 2.31 -2.06
C VAL A 73 -3.22 3.43 -1.34
N ASN A 74 -4.23 4.02 -1.98
CA ASN A 74 -5.07 5.06 -1.37
C ASN A 74 -5.92 4.43 -0.24
N PRO A 75 -5.76 4.85 1.03
CA PRO A 75 -6.53 4.32 2.16
C PRO A 75 -8.04 4.52 2.00
N GLN A 76 -8.48 5.55 1.29
CA GLN A 76 -9.91 5.78 1.02
C GLN A 76 -10.51 4.75 0.06
N HIS A 77 -9.69 4.05 -0.72
CA HIS A 77 -10.11 2.99 -1.62
C HIS A 77 -9.92 1.59 -1.01
N ILE A 78 -9.63 1.52 0.29
CA ILE A 78 -9.32 0.28 1.01
C ILE A 78 -10.23 0.17 2.24
N GLU A 79 -10.91 -0.95 2.35
CA GLU A 79 -11.77 -1.26 3.49
C GLU A 79 -11.24 -2.48 4.25
N ALA A 80 -11.35 -2.45 5.58
CA ALA A 80 -11.06 -3.61 6.42
C ALA A 80 -12.32 -4.48 6.54
N VAL A 81 -12.27 -5.67 5.96
CA VAL A 81 -13.38 -6.62 5.84
C VAL A 81 -13.09 -7.92 6.60
N THR A 82 -14.13 -8.69 6.93
CA THR A 82 -14.05 -9.99 7.63
C THR A 82 -14.08 -11.19 6.70
#